data_AF-A0A6P0MKW4-F1
#
_entry.id   AF-A0A6P0MKW4-F1
#
_cell.length_a   1.000
_cell.length_b   1.000
_cell.length_c   1.000
_cell.angle_alpha   90.00
_cell.angle_beta   90.00
_cell.angle_gamma   90.00
#
_symmetry.space_group_name_H-M   'P 1'
#
loop_
_entity.id
_entity.type
_entity.pdbx_description
1 polymer ?
#
loop_
_entity_poly.entity_id
_entity_poly.type
_entity_poly.pdbx_seq_one_letter_code
_entity_poly.pdbx_strand_id
1 'polypeptide(L)' 'MLVIEAKLKGTKAQYSKLDQAIRTGQFIRNTCLRYWEDNKGVTRNDLQKLCALL' A
#
# COMPACT_ATOMS: atom_id res chain seq x y z
N MET A 1 10.22 -12.68 24.14
CA MET A 1 9.50 -11.67 23.34
C MET A 1 8.02 -11.89 23.54
N LEU A 2 7.34 -11.00 24.27
CA LEU A 2 5.88 -11.06 24.43
C LEU A 2 5.25 -10.51 23.17
N VAL A 3 4.76 -11.39 22.29
CA VAL A 3 3.96 -10.99 21.13
C VAL A 3 2.52 -10.92 21.57
N ILE A 4 2.01 -9.71 21.74
CA ILE A 4 0.57 -9.49 21.95
C ILE A 4 -0.09 -9.60 20.58
N GLU A 5 -0.48 -10.81 20.19
CA GLU A 5 -1.34 -11.00 19.03
C GLU A 5 -2.75 -10.53 19.38
N ALA A 6 -3.03 -9.25 19.15
CA ALA A 6 -4.39 -8.78 19.04
C ALA A 6 -4.99 -9.35 17.75
N LYS A 7 -5.58 -10.54 17.84
CA LYS A 7 -6.36 -11.11 16.73
C LYS A 7 -7.53 -10.16 16.48
N LEU A 8 -7.47 -9.43 15.37
CA LEU A 8 -8.61 -8.65 14.90
C LEU A 8 -9.80 -9.63 14.80
N LYS A 9 -10.91 -9.31 15.46
CA LYS A 9 -12.16 -10.07 15.35
C LYS A 9 -13.16 -9.14 14.68
N GLY A 10 -13.19 -9.18 13.36
CA GLY A 10 -14.13 -8.42 12.55
C GLY A 10 -15.29 -9.25 12.04
N THR A 11 -16.37 -8.59 11.63
CA THR A 11 -17.36 -9.20 10.74
C THR A 11 -16.79 -9.38 9.34
N LYS A 12 -17.38 -10.25 8.51
CA LYS A 12 -16.96 -10.43 7.11
C LYS A 12 -16.91 -9.12 6.32
N ALA A 13 -17.83 -8.20 6.60
CA ALA A 13 -17.87 -6.88 5.97
C ALA A 13 -16.67 -6.01 6.36
N GLN A 14 -16.21 -6.07 7.62
CA GLN A 14 -15.03 -5.33 8.08
C GLN A 14 -13.75 -5.88 7.43
N TYR A 15 -13.60 -7.21 7.33
CA TYR A 15 -12.48 -7.81 6.62
C TYR A 15 -12.46 -7.45 5.13
N SER A 16 -13.62 -7.47 4.47
CA SER A 16 -13.72 -7.06 3.06
C SER A 16 -13.24 -5.61 2.84
N LYS A 17 -13.60 -4.69 3.74
CA LYS A 17 -13.08 -3.30 3.70
C LYS A 17 -11.58 -3.23 3.91
N LEU A 18 -11.03 -4.04 4.81
CA LEU A 18 -9.58 -4.11 5.04
C LEU A 18 -8.86 -4.67 3.81
N ASP A 19 -9.36 -5.75 3.21
CA ASP A 19 -8.80 -6.33 1.99
C ASP A 19 -8.83 -5.32 0.84
N GLN A 20 -9.91 -4.56 0.72
CA GLN A 20 -10.01 -3.48 -0.27
C GLN A 20 -8.94 -2.40 -0.02
N ALA A 21 -8.76 -1.95 1.23
CA ALA A 21 -7.75 -0.96 1.59
C ALA A 21 -6.32 -1.48 1.34
N ILE A 22 -6.03 -2.74 1.71
CA ILE A 22 -4.75 -3.39 1.45
C ILE A 22 -4.48 -3.48 -0.04
N ARG A 23 -5.48 -3.88 -0.83
CA ARG A 23 -5.37 -3.99 -2.29
C ARG A 23 -5.07 -2.63 -2.93
N THR A 24 -5.74 -1.56 -2.49
CA THR A 24 -5.46 -0.20 -2.97
C THR A 24 -4.04 0.23 -2.61
N GLY A 25 -3.59 0.00 -1.37
CA GLY A 25 -2.22 0.31 -0.96
C GLY A 25 -1.16 -0.47 -1.75
N GLN A 26 -1.40 -1.76 -2.00
CA GLN A 26 -0.53 -2.59 -2.83
C GLN A 26 -0.48 -2.10 -4.28
N PHE A 27 -1.62 -1.69 -4.84
CA PHE A 27 -1.68 -1.12 -6.19
C PHE A 27 -0.81 0.14 -6.30
N ILE A 28 -1.01 1.12 -5.41
CA ILE A 28 -0.24 2.37 -5.41
C ILE A 28 1.26 2.09 -5.29
N ARG A 29 1.63 1.21 -4.34
CA ARG A 29 3.04 0.82 -4.12
C ARG A 29 3.64 0.15 -5.36
N ASN A 30 2.95 -0.82 -5.95
CA ASN A 30 3.45 -1.56 -7.11
C ASN A 30 3.61 -0.65 -8.33
N THR A 31 2.69 0.30 -8.53
CA THR A 31 2.80 1.31 -9.59
C THR A 31 3.99 2.24 -9.36
N CYS A 32 4.19 2.72 -8.13
CA CYS A 32 5.36 3.55 -7.80
C CYS A 32 6.68 2.79 -7.98
N LEU A 33 6.73 1.52 -7.57
CA LEU A 33 7.90 0.66 -7.75
C LEU A 33 8.21 0.47 -9.23
N ARG A 34 7.19 0.17 -10.05
CA ARG A 34 7.37 -0.02 -11.48
C ARG A 34 7.85 1.25 -12.18
N TYR A 35 7.28 2.40 -11.82
CA TYR A 35 7.72 3.70 -12.31
C TYR A 35 9.18 3.99 -11.95
N TRP A 36 9.63 3.60 -10.76
CA TRP A 36 11.03 3.74 -10.34
C TRP A 36 11.98 2.82 -11.12
N GLU A 37 11.57 1.58 -11.41
CA GLU A 37 12.37 0.65 -12.22
C GLU A 37 12.50 1.10 -13.68
N ASP A 38 11.42 1.64 -14.26
CA ASP A 38 11.37 2.00 -15.68
C ASP A 38 12.10 3.33 -16.00
N ASN A 39 12.28 4.21 -15.02
CA ASN A 39 12.82 5.55 -15.24
C ASN A 39 14.14 5.77 -14.48
N LYS A 40 15.17 6.29 -15.18
CA LYS A 40 16.45 6.65 -14.55
C LYS A 40 16.37 8.05 -13.94
N GLY A 41 16.90 8.22 -12.72
CA GLY A 41 16.97 9.51 -12.04
C GLY A 41 15.69 9.90 -11.28
N VAL A 42 14.74 8.98 -11.11
CA VAL A 42 13.54 9.21 -10.30
C VAL A 42 13.93 9.52 -8.85
N THR A 43 13.46 10.66 -8.35
CA THR A 43 13.71 11.08 -6.97
C THR A 43 12.54 10.69 -6.06
N ARG A 44 12.76 10.75 -4.75
CA ARG A 44 11.71 10.49 -3.75
C ARG A 44 10.49 11.40 -3.94
N ASN A 45 10.70 12.63 -4.38
CA ASN A 45 9.62 13.62 -4.56
C ASN A 45 8.72 13.25 -5.74
N ASP A 46 9.25 12.62 -6.79
CA ASP A 46 8.47 12.20 -7.95
C ASP A 46 7.55 11.03 -7.58
N LEU A 47 8.06 10.08 -6.79
CA LEU A 47 7.26 8.99 -6.25
C LEU A 47 6.17 9.48 -5.28
N GLN A 48 6.47 10.50 -4.46
CA GLN A 48 5.46 11.11 -3.58
C GLN A 48 4.34 11.80 -4.39
N LYS A 49 4.68 12.53 -5.45
CA LYS A 49 3.70 13.14 -6.35
C LYS A 49 2.83 12.09 -7.04
N LEU A 50 3.45 11.01 -7.51
CA LEU A 50 2.74 9.89 -8.15
C LEU A 50 1.78 9.21 -7.17
N CYS A 51 2.22 8.97 -5.93
CA CYS A 51 1.40 8.39 -4.87
C CYS A 51 0.19 9.26 -4.48
N ALA A 52 0.28 10.59 -4.63
CA ALA A 52 -0.83 11.50 -4.36
C ALA A 52 -1.86 11.58 -5.51
N LEU A 53 -1.47 11.16 -6.72
CA LEU A 53 -2.32 11.17 -7.92
C LEU A 53 -3.09 9.85 -8.10
N LEU A 54 -2.54 8.74 -7.61
CA LEU A 54 -3.13 7.39 -7.65
C LEU A 54 -4.10 7.16 -6.50
#